data_AF-A0A7C3YLV6-F1
#
_entry.id   AF-A0A7C3YLV6-F1
#
_cell.length_a   1.000
_cell.length_b   1.000
_cell.length_c   1.000
_cell.angle_alpha   90.00
_cell.angle_beta   90.00
_cell.angle_gamma   90.00
#
_symmetry.space_group_name_H-M   'P 1'
#
loop_
_entity.id
_entity.type
_entity.pdbx_description
1 polymer ?
#
loop_
_entity_poly.entity_id
_entity_poly.type
_entity_poly.pdbx_seq_one_letter_code
_entity_poly.pdbx_strand_id
1 'polypeptide(L)'
;MFRAMPALANRSLTAEEALFYALVQNRLGCEISLLVRNGNAIYDIMEYHHQFRVKVMSAIKNRIALEVSSENHEGKLVLVNVDKNTLQMKNANLVVKIDGKIIKETTKPLEVLFAFGSGESDAVYTVLHNDEISQILIYVPSFSNHAIEIESVSFLANIFSPFGIAAVLSAFAIVCASAVVLVKKKL
;
A
#
# COMPACT_ATOMS: atom_id res chain seq x y z
N MET A 1 24.02 -9.38 -11.31
CA MET A 1 24.55 -8.08 -11.76
C MET A 1 24.45 -7.10 -10.62
N PHE A 2 25.57 -6.68 -10.03
CA PHE A 2 25.60 -5.72 -8.92
C PHE A 2 25.57 -4.30 -9.50
N ARG A 3 24.48 -3.57 -9.33
CA ARG A 3 24.44 -2.12 -9.62
C ARG A 3 24.59 -1.40 -8.29
N ALA A 4 25.73 -0.74 -8.12
CA ALA A 4 26.02 0.05 -6.95
C ALA A 4 24.88 1.06 -6.71
N MET A 5 24.43 1.17 -5.46
CA MET A 5 23.78 2.40 -5.00
C MET A 5 24.67 3.55 -5.48
N PRO A 6 24.16 4.53 -6.25
CA PRO A 6 24.96 5.66 -6.68
C PRO A 6 25.57 6.35 -5.46
N ALA A 7 26.57 7.21 -5.67
CA ALA A 7 27.26 8.03 -4.66
C ALA A 7 26.35 8.89 -3.73
N LEU A 8 25.03 8.71 -3.80
CA LEU A 8 24.00 9.25 -2.94
C LEU A 8 23.83 8.49 -1.62
N ALA A 9 24.53 7.37 -1.39
CA ALA A 9 24.50 6.65 -0.11
C ALA A 9 24.90 7.52 1.12
N ASN A 10 25.61 8.63 0.89
CA ASN A 10 25.99 9.61 1.92
C ASN A 10 25.16 10.90 1.94
N ARG A 11 24.12 11.03 1.10
CA ARG A 11 23.15 12.13 1.17
C ARG A 11 21.81 11.58 1.63
N SER A 12 21.15 12.28 2.55
CA SER A 12 19.73 12.05 2.80
C SER A 12 18.98 12.44 1.53
N LEU A 13 18.70 11.46 0.67
CA LEU A 13 17.80 11.62 -0.46
C LEU A 13 16.40 11.89 0.07
N THR A 14 15.79 12.97 -0.40
CA THR A 14 14.36 13.19 -0.20
C THR A 14 13.56 12.16 -1.01
N ALA A 15 12.31 11.91 -0.61
CA ALA A 15 11.43 10.98 -1.35
C ALA A 15 11.19 11.47 -2.80
N GLU A 16 11.13 12.77 -3.01
CA GLU A 16 10.95 13.40 -4.32
C GLU A 16 12.16 13.17 -5.24
N GLU A 17 13.39 13.40 -4.74
CA GLU A 17 14.62 13.12 -5.50
C GLU A 17 14.74 11.64 -5.85
N ALA A 18 14.38 10.75 -4.92
CA ALA A 18 14.42 9.32 -5.14
C ALA A 18 13.34 8.84 -6.13
N LEU A 19 12.16 9.49 -6.17
CA LEU A 19 11.14 9.24 -7.19
C LEU A 19 11.61 9.71 -8.57
N PHE A 20 12.17 10.91 -8.68
CA PHE A 20 12.74 11.40 -9.93
C PHE A 20 13.87 10.48 -10.43
N TYR A 21 14.73 10.02 -9.52
CA TYR A 21 15.75 9.02 -9.84
C TYR A 21 15.13 7.71 -10.35
N ALA A 22 14.05 7.21 -9.73
CA ALA A 22 13.36 6.00 -10.19
C ALA A 22 12.75 6.16 -11.59
N LEU A 23 12.23 7.35 -11.92
CA LEU A 23 11.77 7.68 -13.27
C LEU A 23 12.93 7.65 -14.28
N VAL A 24 14.04 8.34 -13.98
CA VAL A 24 15.23 8.37 -14.85
C VAL A 24 15.84 6.97 -15.02
N GLN A 25 15.77 6.11 -14.00
CA GLN A 25 16.24 4.73 -14.04
C GLN A 25 15.24 3.75 -14.68
N ASN A 26 14.16 4.22 -15.32
CA ASN A 26 13.18 3.36 -16.01
C ASN A 26 12.48 2.37 -15.06
N ARG A 27 12.28 2.77 -13.80
CA ARG A 27 11.67 1.94 -12.75
C ARG A 27 10.25 2.34 -12.41
N LEU A 28 9.89 3.61 -12.58
CA LEU A 28 8.52 4.06 -12.41
C LEU A 28 7.72 3.71 -13.67
N GLY A 29 6.82 2.72 -13.55
CA GLY A 29 6.02 2.26 -14.69
C GLY A 29 4.88 3.21 -15.04
N CYS A 30 4.26 3.78 -14.01
CA CYS A 30 3.13 4.69 -14.15
C CYS A 30 2.92 5.59 -12.92
N GLU A 31 2.14 6.63 -13.14
CA GLU A 31 1.53 7.46 -12.11
C GLU A 31 0.02 7.53 -12.35
N ILE A 32 -0.77 7.35 -11.29
CA ILE A 32 -2.23 7.47 -11.32
C ILE A 32 -2.60 8.55 -10.30
N SER A 33 -3.30 9.60 -10.75
CA SER A 33 -3.88 10.60 -9.87
C SER A 33 -5.38 10.39 -9.79
N LEU A 34 -5.93 10.19 -8.60
CA LEU A 34 -7.30 9.73 -8.41
C LEU A 34 -8.04 10.47 -7.30
N LEU A 35 -9.28 10.86 -7.61
CA LEU A 35 -10.21 11.53 -6.72
C LEU A 35 -11.59 10.86 -6.80
N VAL A 36 -12.17 10.52 -5.66
CA VAL A 36 -13.58 10.09 -5.57
C VAL A 36 -14.40 11.15 -4.84
N ARG A 37 -15.34 11.77 -5.56
CA ARG A 37 -16.22 12.83 -5.02
C ARG A 37 -17.67 12.56 -5.41
N ASN A 38 -18.58 12.59 -4.44
CA ASN A 38 -20.01 12.38 -4.63
C ASN A 38 -20.35 11.09 -5.40
N GLY A 39 -19.59 10.02 -5.16
CA GLY A 39 -19.76 8.72 -5.83
C GLY A 39 -19.15 8.63 -7.24
N ASN A 40 -18.59 9.72 -7.77
CA ASN A 40 -17.92 9.73 -9.07
C ASN A 40 -16.40 9.70 -8.88
N ALA A 41 -15.73 8.84 -9.64
CA ALA A 41 -14.28 8.79 -9.72
C ALA A 41 -13.80 9.65 -10.89
N ILE A 42 -12.80 10.49 -10.63
CA ILE A 42 -12.03 11.24 -11.61
C ILE A 42 -10.60 10.76 -11.46
N TYR A 43 -9.98 10.37 -12.57
CA TYR A 43 -8.60 9.93 -12.56
C TYR A 43 -7.85 10.37 -13.81
N ASP A 44 -6.55 10.51 -13.67
CA ASP A 44 -5.59 10.71 -14.74
C ASP A 44 -4.49 9.64 -14.62
N ILE A 45 -4.02 9.14 -15.75
CA ILE A 45 -3.03 8.05 -15.82
C ILE A 45 -1.90 8.49 -16.74
N MET A 46 -0.68 8.47 -16.19
CA MET A 46 0.55 8.66 -16.93
C MET A 46 1.30 7.32 -17.00
N GLU A 47 1.41 6.74 -18.19
CA GLU A 47 2.21 5.56 -18.45
C GLU A 47 3.58 6.00 -18.99
N TYR A 48 4.67 5.71 -18.27
CA TYR A 48 6.01 6.16 -18.68
C TYR A 48 6.67 5.22 -19.70
N HIS A 49 6.06 4.05 -19.96
CA HIS A 49 6.61 3.03 -20.85
C HIS A 49 5.54 2.45 -21.77
N HIS A 50 5.85 2.33 -23.06
CA HIS A 50 4.94 1.81 -24.07
C HIS A 50 4.51 0.34 -23.84
N GLN A 51 5.30 -0.43 -23.10
CA GLN A 51 5.00 -1.82 -22.75
C GLN A 51 4.21 -1.95 -21.45
N PHE A 52 4.04 -0.87 -20.69
CA PHE A 52 3.31 -0.84 -19.44
C PHE A 52 1.92 -0.28 -19.68
N ARG A 53 0.91 -0.89 -19.06
CA ARG A 53 -0.48 -0.43 -19.13
C ARG A 53 -1.12 -0.43 -17.75
N VAL A 54 -1.99 0.54 -17.51
CA VAL A 54 -2.83 0.60 -16.31
C VAL A 54 -4.28 0.82 -16.69
N LYS A 55 -5.18 0.15 -15.98
CA LYS A 55 -6.61 0.44 -16.01
C LYS A 55 -7.15 0.59 -14.61
N VAL A 56 -7.95 1.63 -14.39
CA VAL A 56 -8.76 1.75 -13.18
C VAL A 56 -10.00 0.90 -13.38
N MET A 57 -10.07 -0.24 -12.69
CA MET A 57 -11.18 -1.19 -12.77
C MET A 57 -12.38 -0.73 -11.95
N SER A 58 -12.12 -0.19 -10.75
CA SER A 58 -13.12 0.51 -9.96
C SER A 58 -12.44 1.51 -9.02
N ALA A 59 -13.13 2.60 -8.74
CA ALA A 59 -12.68 3.58 -7.77
C ALA A 59 -13.90 4.11 -7.02
N ILE A 60 -14.05 3.68 -5.78
CA ILE A 60 -15.13 4.06 -4.90
C ILE A 60 -14.56 4.52 -3.56
N LYS A 61 -15.41 5.08 -2.71
CA LYS A 61 -14.99 5.50 -1.38
C LYS A 61 -14.35 4.33 -0.62
N ASN A 62 -13.15 4.55 -0.08
CA ASN A 62 -12.34 3.59 0.68
C ASN A 62 -11.80 2.39 -0.10
N ARG A 63 -12.01 2.30 -1.42
CA ARG A 63 -11.51 1.17 -2.23
C ARG A 63 -11.18 1.58 -3.66
N ILE A 64 -9.97 1.25 -4.10
CA ILE A 64 -9.50 1.40 -5.47
C ILE A 64 -9.06 0.03 -5.97
N ALA A 65 -9.44 -0.32 -7.19
CA ALA A 65 -9.00 -1.52 -7.89
C ALA A 65 -8.37 -1.13 -9.22
N LEU A 66 -7.14 -1.55 -9.44
CA LEU A 66 -6.35 -1.32 -10.64
C LEU A 66 -5.98 -2.65 -11.29
N GLU A 67 -5.95 -2.67 -12.61
CA GLU A 67 -5.26 -3.70 -13.39
C GLU A 67 -3.98 -3.08 -13.92
N VAL A 68 -2.83 -3.70 -13.66
CA VAL A 68 -1.54 -3.29 -14.19
C VAL A 68 -0.97 -4.43 -15.02
N SER A 69 -0.41 -4.10 -16.18
CA SER A 69 0.17 -5.11 -17.07
C SER A 69 1.43 -4.61 -17.75
N SER A 70 2.39 -5.51 -17.99
CA SER A 70 3.56 -5.18 -18.80
C SER A 70 4.10 -6.37 -19.58
N GLU A 71 4.52 -6.12 -20.84
CA GLU A 71 5.24 -7.10 -21.67
C GLU A 71 6.68 -7.32 -21.18
N ASN A 72 7.23 -6.35 -20.44
CA ASN A 72 8.50 -6.49 -19.74
C ASN A 72 8.25 -7.05 -18.33
N HIS A 73 8.88 -8.19 -18.03
CA HIS A 73 8.75 -8.88 -16.74
C HIS A 73 9.56 -8.23 -15.60
N GLU A 74 10.39 -7.23 -15.88
CA GLU A 74 11.10 -6.48 -14.85
C GLU A 74 10.13 -5.77 -13.89
N GLY A 75 10.39 -5.88 -12.60
CA GLY A 75 9.60 -5.19 -11.59
C GLY A 75 9.61 -3.66 -11.76
N LYS A 76 8.44 -3.05 -11.58
CA LYS A 76 8.22 -1.60 -11.68
C LYS A 76 7.54 -1.06 -10.44
N LEU A 77 7.67 0.24 -10.27
CA LEU A 77 6.93 1.03 -9.30
C LEU A 77 5.63 1.53 -9.93
N VAL A 78 4.57 1.48 -9.15
CA VAL A 78 3.26 2.06 -9.43
C VAL A 78 3.06 3.18 -8.41
N LEU A 79 2.92 4.41 -8.88
CA LEU A 79 2.63 5.57 -8.03
C LEU A 79 1.14 5.88 -8.10
N VAL A 80 0.47 5.93 -6.96
CA VAL A 80 -0.95 6.26 -6.86
C VAL A 80 -1.12 7.48 -5.96
N ASN A 81 -1.42 8.63 -6.55
CA ASN A 81 -1.78 9.85 -5.84
C ASN A 81 -3.28 9.85 -5.56
N VAL A 82 -3.65 10.03 -4.29
CA VAL A 82 -5.03 10.09 -3.85
C VAL A 82 -5.26 11.30 -2.97
N ASP A 83 -6.42 11.94 -3.10
CA ASP A 83 -6.81 12.95 -2.11
C ASP A 83 -7.07 12.28 -0.75
N LYS A 84 -6.91 13.06 0.32
CA LYS A 84 -7.13 12.59 1.70
C LYS A 84 -8.50 11.95 1.94
N ASN A 85 -9.51 12.32 1.16
CA ASN A 85 -10.87 11.83 1.37
C ASN A 85 -11.14 10.50 0.67
N THR A 86 -10.53 10.22 -0.50
CA THR A 86 -10.85 9.01 -1.28
C THR A 86 -10.67 7.74 -0.46
N LEU A 87 -9.56 7.65 0.29
CA LEU A 87 -9.21 6.50 1.13
C LEU A 87 -9.15 6.84 2.63
N GLN A 88 -9.79 7.91 3.09
CA GLN A 88 -9.75 8.31 4.52
C GLN A 88 -8.34 8.30 5.14
N MET A 89 -7.35 8.81 4.40
CA MET A 89 -5.91 8.64 4.67
C MET A 89 -5.44 9.17 6.03
N LYS A 90 -6.27 9.94 6.76
CA LYS A 90 -5.96 10.46 8.10
C LYS A 90 -6.34 9.52 9.25
N ASN A 91 -7.35 8.66 9.07
CA ASN A 91 -8.00 7.93 10.17
C ASN A 91 -8.05 6.41 9.94
N ALA A 92 -7.64 5.94 8.77
CA ALA A 92 -7.72 4.55 8.38
C ALA A 92 -6.33 3.94 8.18
N ASN A 93 -6.24 2.64 8.45
CA ASN A 93 -5.08 1.87 8.01
C ASN A 93 -5.29 1.52 6.54
N LEU A 94 -4.21 1.54 5.76
CA LEU A 94 -4.25 1.09 4.39
C LEU A 94 -3.95 -0.40 4.33
N VAL A 95 -4.63 -1.11 3.43
CA VAL A 95 -4.30 -2.47 3.02
C VAL A 95 -4.15 -2.45 1.52
N VAL A 96 -2.97 -2.83 1.04
CA VAL A 96 -2.69 -3.03 -0.38
C VAL A 96 -2.57 -4.52 -0.65
N LYS A 97 -3.22 -4.99 -1.72
CA LYS A 97 -3.14 -6.37 -2.19
C LYS A 97 -2.67 -6.40 -3.63
N ILE A 98 -1.90 -7.42 -3.96
CA ILE A 98 -1.59 -7.82 -5.34
C ILE A 98 -2.13 -9.23 -5.53
N ASP A 99 -2.99 -9.42 -6.53
CA ASP A 99 -3.64 -10.70 -6.84
C ASP A 99 -4.31 -11.34 -5.61
N GLY A 100 -4.97 -10.49 -4.81
CA GLY A 100 -5.65 -10.89 -3.57
C GLY A 100 -4.73 -11.14 -2.36
N LYS A 101 -3.41 -11.11 -2.51
CA LYS A 101 -2.44 -11.28 -1.42
C LYS A 101 -2.08 -9.93 -0.83
N ILE A 102 -2.24 -9.77 0.49
CA ILE A 102 -1.82 -8.55 1.21
C ILE A 102 -0.29 -8.42 1.12
N ILE A 103 0.18 -7.26 0.67
CA ILE A 103 1.61 -6.95 0.59
C ILE A 103 2.06 -6.12 1.78
N LYS A 104 3.37 -6.15 2.08
CA LYS A 104 3.93 -5.52 3.27
C LYS A 104 3.98 -4.00 3.11
N GLU A 105 3.53 -3.28 4.14
CA GLU A 105 3.80 -1.85 4.29
C GLU A 105 5.19 -1.62 4.91
N THR A 106 5.92 -0.61 4.44
CA THR A 106 7.14 -0.11 5.09
C THR A 106 7.03 1.40 5.38
N THR A 107 7.57 1.81 6.52
CA THR A 107 7.66 3.23 6.92
C THR A 107 8.86 3.94 6.32
N LYS A 108 9.69 3.24 5.52
CA LYS A 108 10.89 3.77 4.89
C LYS A 108 10.69 3.82 3.37
N PRO A 109 10.39 4.99 2.79
CA PRO A 109 10.12 5.10 1.36
C PRO A 109 11.24 4.60 0.46
N LEU A 110 12.49 4.79 0.91
CA LEU A 110 13.67 4.31 0.18
C LEU A 110 13.70 2.79 0.04
N GLU A 111 13.09 2.01 0.97
CA GLU A 111 13.01 0.55 0.84
C GLU A 111 12.11 0.15 -0.34
N VAL A 112 11.04 0.89 -0.62
CA VAL A 112 10.19 0.66 -1.80
C VAL A 112 10.86 1.18 -3.06
N LEU A 113 11.36 2.42 -3.02
CA LEU A 113 12.01 3.06 -4.17
C LEU A 113 13.24 2.29 -4.65
N PHE A 114 13.95 1.59 -3.76
CA PHE A 114 15.07 0.72 -4.08
C PHE A 114 14.76 -0.77 -3.88
N ALA A 115 13.48 -1.16 -3.85
CA ALA A 115 13.13 -2.57 -3.79
C ALA A 115 13.61 -3.27 -5.07
N PHE A 116 14.30 -4.39 -4.93
CA PHE A 116 14.73 -5.21 -6.06
C PHE A 116 14.49 -6.66 -5.71
N GLY A 117 13.73 -7.35 -6.54
CA GLY A 117 13.35 -8.73 -6.35
C GLY A 117 12.43 -9.17 -7.47
N SER A 118 12.23 -10.47 -7.62
CA SER A 118 11.32 -11.04 -8.62
C SER A 118 10.30 -11.99 -8.00
N GLY A 119 10.41 -12.27 -6.70
CA GLY A 119 9.46 -13.10 -5.97
C GLY A 119 8.27 -12.27 -5.51
N GLU A 120 7.09 -12.88 -5.42
CA GLU A 120 5.89 -12.22 -4.89
C GLU A 120 6.08 -11.66 -3.48
N SER A 121 6.93 -12.29 -2.65
CA SER A 121 7.28 -11.84 -1.30
C SER A 121 8.06 -10.51 -1.28
N ASP A 122 8.60 -10.09 -2.42
CA ASP A 122 9.35 -8.84 -2.57
C ASP A 122 8.42 -7.65 -2.84
N ALA A 123 7.11 -7.89 -3.05
CA ALA A 123 6.12 -6.85 -3.20
C ALA A 123 5.96 -6.07 -1.88
N VAL A 124 6.11 -4.74 -1.97
CA VAL A 124 6.13 -3.85 -0.82
C VAL A 124 5.53 -2.51 -1.22
N TYR A 125 4.89 -1.84 -0.27
CA TYR A 125 4.38 -0.49 -0.49
C TYR A 125 4.70 0.45 0.68
N THR A 126 4.59 1.74 0.42
CA THR A 126 4.69 2.80 1.42
C THR A 126 3.67 3.88 1.12
N VAL A 127 3.35 4.69 2.13
CA VAL A 127 2.48 5.86 1.98
C VAL A 127 3.28 7.10 2.35
N LEU A 128 3.32 8.06 1.42
CA LEU A 128 3.85 9.40 1.64
C LEU A 128 2.66 10.32 1.93
N HIS A 129 2.58 10.79 3.17
CA HIS A 129 1.52 11.70 3.58
C HIS A 129 1.93 13.15 3.32
N ASN A 130 1.23 13.82 2.40
CA ASN A 130 1.21 15.27 2.30
C ASN A 130 -0.17 15.80 2.72
N ASP A 131 -0.29 17.09 3.01
CA ASP A 131 -1.48 17.68 3.66
C ASP A 131 -2.79 17.53 2.87
N GLU A 132 -2.70 17.45 1.55
CA GLU A 132 -3.87 17.37 0.64
C GLU A 132 -3.92 16.06 -0.15
N ILE A 133 -2.77 15.62 -0.64
CA ILE A 133 -2.61 14.44 -1.49
C ILE A 133 -1.69 13.46 -0.77
N SER A 134 -2.13 12.22 -0.62
CA SER A 134 -1.25 11.13 -0.19
C SER A 134 -0.78 10.37 -1.41
N GLN A 135 0.49 9.97 -1.42
CA GLN A 135 1.08 9.18 -2.49
C GLN A 135 1.33 7.77 -1.98
N ILE A 136 0.78 6.79 -2.67
CA ILE A 136 0.97 5.38 -2.37
C ILE A 136 1.95 4.85 -3.42
N LEU A 137 3.12 4.45 -2.96
CA LEU A 137 4.14 3.88 -3.84
C LEU A 137 4.17 2.38 -3.65
N ILE A 138 3.98 1.64 -4.74
CA ILE A 138 3.86 0.17 -4.73
C ILE A 138 4.94 -0.39 -5.64
N TYR A 139 5.76 -1.30 -5.12
CA TYR A 139 6.67 -2.10 -5.93
C TYR A 139 6.02 -3.43 -6.30
N VAL A 140 5.96 -3.70 -7.61
CA VAL A 140 5.50 -4.97 -8.17
C VAL A 140 6.73 -5.69 -8.75
N PRO A 141 7.16 -6.82 -8.18
CA PRO A 141 8.50 -7.39 -8.40
C PRO A 141 8.70 -8.12 -9.73
N SER A 142 7.66 -8.76 -10.27
CA SER A 142 7.71 -9.45 -11.56
C SER A 142 6.42 -9.14 -12.32
N PHE A 143 6.52 -8.42 -13.43
CA PHE A 143 5.34 -7.96 -14.14
C PHE A 143 4.82 -9.01 -15.12
N SER A 144 3.52 -9.28 -15.04
CA SER A 144 2.72 -9.90 -16.09
C SER A 144 1.41 -9.13 -16.20
N ASN A 145 0.28 -9.71 -15.79
CA ASN A 145 -0.95 -8.99 -15.48
C ASN A 145 -1.24 -9.17 -13.98
N HIS A 146 -1.41 -8.06 -13.26
CA HIS A 146 -1.69 -8.08 -11.83
C HIS A 146 -2.88 -7.20 -11.48
N ALA A 147 -3.69 -7.68 -10.55
CA ALA A 147 -4.74 -6.91 -9.92
C ALA A 147 -4.19 -6.26 -8.64
N ILE A 148 -4.23 -4.93 -8.56
CA ILE A 148 -3.88 -4.18 -7.36
C ILE A 148 -5.17 -3.69 -6.70
N GLU A 149 -5.37 -4.06 -5.44
CA GLU A 149 -6.45 -3.51 -4.61
C GLU A 149 -5.86 -2.64 -3.51
N ILE A 150 -6.44 -1.46 -3.32
CA ILE A 150 -6.07 -0.53 -2.26
C ILE A 150 -7.32 -0.23 -1.45
N GLU A 151 -7.31 -0.62 -0.19
CA GLU A 151 -8.45 -0.52 0.71
C GLU A 151 -8.08 0.26 1.96
N SER A 152 -8.96 1.18 2.36
CA SER A 152 -8.88 1.83 3.66
C SER A 152 -9.75 1.06 4.65
N VAL A 153 -9.10 0.40 5.61
CA VAL A 153 -9.76 -0.33 6.69
C VAL A 153 -9.76 0.49 7.97
N SER A 154 -10.96 0.78 8.46
CA SER A 154 -11.13 1.35 9.79
C SER A 154 -10.96 0.25 10.84
N PHE A 155 -9.89 0.33 11.64
CA PHE A 155 -9.62 -0.62 12.73
C PHE A 155 -10.81 -0.74 13.70
N LEU A 156 -11.46 0.38 14.03
CA LEU A 156 -12.65 0.39 14.88
C LEU A 156 -13.83 -0.36 14.25
N ALA A 157 -14.02 -0.27 12.93
CA ALA A 157 -15.10 -0.99 12.26
C ALA A 157 -14.92 -2.52 12.36
N ASN A 158 -13.66 -3.00 12.36
CA ASN A 158 -13.35 -4.41 12.57
C ASN A 158 -13.55 -4.83 14.04
N ILE A 159 -13.20 -4.00 15.02
CA ILE A 159 -13.47 -4.27 16.45
C ILE A 159 -14.97 -4.34 16.73
N PHE A 160 -15.76 -3.43 16.17
CA PHE A 160 -17.21 -3.39 16.37
C PHE A 160 -17.99 -4.32 15.43
N SER A 161 -17.30 -5.10 14.59
CA SER A 161 -17.95 -6.19 13.84
C SER A 161 -18.42 -7.30 14.80
N PRO A 162 -19.42 -8.13 14.42
CA PRO A 162 -19.86 -9.24 15.26
C PRO A 162 -18.72 -10.18 15.69
N PHE A 163 -17.76 -10.42 14.78
CA PHE A 163 -16.55 -11.18 15.07
C PHE A 163 -15.59 -10.45 16.01
N GLY A 164 -15.40 -9.14 15.81
CA GLY A 164 -14.56 -8.32 16.69
C GLY A 164 -15.09 -8.23 18.12
N ILE A 165 -16.41 -8.06 18.28
CA ILE A 165 -17.07 -8.06 19.59
C ILE A 165 -16.90 -9.41 20.28
N ALA A 166 -17.09 -10.52 19.55
CA ALA A 166 -16.88 -11.87 20.08
C ALA A 166 -15.42 -12.10 20.53
N ALA A 167 -14.44 -11.61 19.77
CA ALA A 167 -13.03 -11.69 20.14
C ALA A 167 -12.72 -10.87 21.40
N VAL A 168 -13.25 -9.66 21.53
CA VAL A 168 -13.06 -8.82 22.73
C VAL A 168 -13.72 -9.44 23.96
N LEU A 169 -14.94 -9.94 23.83
CA LEU A 169 -15.65 -10.60 24.94
C LEU A 169 -14.95 -11.88 25.40
N SER A 170 -14.41 -12.68 24.48
CA SER A 170 -13.66 -13.88 24.84
C SER A 170 -12.34 -13.55 25.55
N ALA A 171 -11.60 -12.54 25.09
CA ALA A 171 -10.42 -12.04 25.81
C ALA A 171 -10.78 -11.57 27.23
N PHE A 172 -11.88 -10.83 27.39
CA PHE A 172 -12.37 -10.40 28.70
C PHE A 172 -12.73 -11.58 29.61
N ALA A 173 -13.42 -12.59 29.08
CA ALA A 173 -13.80 -13.79 29.82
C ALA A 173 -12.56 -14.57 30.33
N ILE A 174 -11.52 -14.69 29.50
CA ILE A 174 -10.24 -15.33 29.88
C ILE A 174 -9.55 -14.56 31.01
N VAL A 175 -9.50 -13.23 30.92
CA VAL A 175 -8.90 -12.38 31.96
C VAL A 175 -9.68 -12.50 33.27
N CYS A 176 -11.01 -12.44 33.23
CA CYS A 176 -11.85 -12.61 34.41
C CYS A 176 -11.70 -13.99 35.05
N ALA A 177 -11.69 -15.07 34.25
CA ALA A 177 -11.49 -16.42 34.74
C ALA A 177 -10.10 -16.58 35.40
N SER A 178 -9.06 -16.01 34.80
CA SER A 178 -7.70 -16.03 35.33
C SER A 178 -7.59 -15.29 36.67
N ALA A 179 -8.25 -14.14 36.81
CA ALA A 179 -8.31 -13.39 38.05
C ALA A 179 -9.01 -14.18 39.17
N VAL A 180 -10.14 -14.85 38.87
CA VAL A 180 -10.86 -15.69 39.84
C VAL A 180 -10.00 -16.87 40.31
N VAL A 181 -9.28 -17.53 39.39
CA VAL A 181 -8.37 -18.63 39.73
C VAL A 181 -7.23 -18.14 40.64
N LEU A 182 -6.62 -16.99 40.33
CA LEU A 182 -5.55 -16.41 41.14
C LEU A 182 -6.02 -16.02 42.55
N VAL A 183 -7.23 -15.48 42.69
CA VAL A 183 -7.81 -15.14 44.00
C VAL A 183 -8.12 -16.41 44.81
N LYS A 184 -8.71 -17.44 44.18
CA LYS A 184 -8.97 -18.72 44.84
C LYS A 184 -7.72 -19.49 45.24
N LYS A 185 -6.59 -19.29 44.54
CA LYS A 185 -5.32 -19.95 44.87
C LYS A 185 -4.55 -19.27 46.02
N LYS A 186 -4.97 -18.07 46.42
CA LYS A 186 -4.37 -17.29 47.53
C LYS A 186 -5.17 -17.35 48.84
N LEU A 187 -6.40 -17.88 48.80
CA LEU A 187 -7.24 -18.21 49.96
C LEU A 187 -7.05 -19.66 50.35
#